data_AF-A0A143BTE2-F1
#
_entry.id   AF-A0A143BTE2-F1
#
_cell.length_a   1.000
_cell.length_b   1.000
_cell.length_c   1.000
_cell.angle_alpha   90.00
_cell.angle_beta   90.00
_cell.angle_gamma   90.00
#
_symmetry.space_group_name_H-M   'P 1'
#
loop_
_entity.id
_entity.type
_entity.pdbx_description
1 polymer ?
#
loop_
_entity_poly.entity_id
_entity_poly.type
_entity_poly.pdbx_seq_one_letter_code
_entity_poly.pdbx_strand_id
1 'polypeptide(L)'
;MPPRSRRQQATPQDELNEAARLADRIQHVGYTRRDIARIINRDPSLVSQFYTKNKGAAFVTALREVLTAIETAGITELPELAAIAARHTQRRTTASGSHARVRGKAVLITPSGSGTGRVGAQAIASGSARLRPLIAEAARRGLRLALTVRLAKTGYLLPSGSRTDSPGIRRDVIQRADHTEERSYGSAQTGGFDAADFARRVNAAAGDVTAAVHQWLVETGRIRADAHILHLEIRTWRPANRPRDTAPGPIRA
;
A
#
# COMPACT_ATOMS: atom_id res chain seq x y z
N MET A 1 -21.59 -48.97 -3.20
CA MET A 1 -21.80 -47.96 -2.14
C MET A 1 -20.72 -46.90 -2.25
N PRO A 2 -21.04 -45.61 -2.41
CA PRO A 2 -20.04 -44.55 -2.34
C PRO A 2 -19.67 -44.27 -0.88
N PRO A 3 -18.43 -43.88 -0.57
CA PRO A 3 -18.03 -43.57 0.79
C PRO A 3 -18.68 -42.27 1.27
N ARG A 4 -19.27 -42.36 2.46
CA ARG A 4 -19.99 -41.32 3.21
C ARG A 4 -19.16 -40.04 3.35
N SER A 5 -19.74 -38.90 2.96
CA SER A 5 -19.31 -37.56 3.35
C SER A 5 -19.17 -37.49 4.87
N ARG A 6 -17.93 -37.32 5.33
CA ARG A 6 -17.60 -37.09 6.74
C ARG A 6 -18.09 -35.69 7.10
N ARG A 7 -19.29 -35.67 7.69
CA ARG A 7 -19.93 -34.56 8.38
C ARG A 7 -18.86 -33.80 9.17
N GLN A 8 -18.66 -32.53 8.79
CA GLN A 8 -17.87 -31.57 9.55
C GLN A 8 -18.42 -31.57 10.98
N GLN A 9 -17.61 -32.05 11.92
CA GLN A 9 -17.86 -31.85 13.34
C GLN A 9 -17.84 -30.34 13.57
N ALA A 10 -19.00 -29.78 13.86
CA ALA A 10 -19.13 -28.45 14.41
C ALA A 10 -18.27 -28.39 15.68
N THR A 11 -17.22 -27.59 15.63
CA THR A 11 -16.49 -27.17 16.82
C THR A 11 -17.48 -26.42 17.73
N PRO A 12 -17.42 -26.63 19.06
CA PRO A 12 -18.24 -25.88 20.01
C PRO A 12 -17.97 -24.38 19.84
N GLN A 13 -18.97 -23.53 20.07
CA GLN A 13 -18.87 -22.06 20.04
C GLN A 13 -17.54 -21.58 20.63
N ASP A 14 -16.60 -21.20 19.76
CA ASP A 14 -15.37 -20.51 20.15
C ASP A 14 -15.79 -19.32 21.01
N GLU A 15 -15.34 -19.31 22.27
CA GLU A 15 -15.55 -18.18 23.17
C GLU A 15 -15.07 -16.92 22.45
N LEU A 16 -16.01 -16.04 22.10
CA LEU A 16 -15.70 -14.74 21.50
C LEU A 16 -14.60 -14.08 22.35
N ASN A 17 -13.54 -13.60 21.72
CA ASN A 17 -12.56 -12.82 22.49
C ASN A 17 -13.23 -11.62 23.12
N GLU A 18 -12.52 -11.09 24.10
CA GLU A 18 -12.98 -9.98 24.89
C GLU A 18 -13.36 -8.74 24.07
N ALA A 19 -12.61 -8.41 23.01
CA ALA A 19 -12.96 -7.29 22.14
C ALA A 19 -14.28 -7.53 21.38
N ALA A 20 -14.53 -8.76 20.92
CA ALA A 20 -15.79 -9.15 20.29
C ALA A 20 -16.95 -9.11 21.30
N ARG A 21 -16.77 -9.60 22.53
CA ARG A 21 -17.79 -9.54 23.59
C ARG A 21 -18.17 -8.10 23.95
N LEU A 22 -17.17 -7.21 24.08
CA LEU A 22 -17.41 -5.79 24.35
C LEU A 22 -18.09 -5.10 23.16
N ALA A 23 -17.66 -5.40 21.94
CA ALA A 23 -18.30 -4.88 20.73
C ALA A 23 -19.76 -5.36 20.58
N ASP A 24 -20.09 -6.57 21.02
CA ASP A 24 -21.47 -7.07 21.05
C ASP A 24 -22.33 -6.32 22.07
N ARG A 25 -21.81 -6.04 23.27
CA ARG A 25 -22.53 -5.21 24.25
C ARG A 25 -22.79 -3.79 23.75
N ILE A 26 -21.79 -3.17 23.11
CA ILE A 26 -21.94 -1.85 22.48
C ILE A 26 -22.95 -1.90 21.31
N GLN A 27 -23.03 -3.02 20.58
CA GLN A 27 -24.07 -3.22 19.56
C GLN A 27 -25.47 -3.38 20.16
N HIS A 28 -25.61 -4.07 21.30
CA HIS A 28 -26.90 -4.26 21.97
C HIS A 28 -27.52 -2.94 22.44
N VAL A 29 -26.70 -1.94 22.77
CA VAL A 29 -27.16 -0.59 23.12
C VAL A 29 -27.38 0.31 21.90
N GLY A 30 -27.32 -0.23 20.68
CA GLY A 30 -27.79 0.43 19.45
C GLY A 30 -26.71 0.91 18.48
N TYR A 31 -25.42 0.75 18.79
CA TYR A 31 -24.35 1.19 17.88
C TYR A 31 -24.05 0.14 16.81
N THR A 32 -23.75 0.59 15.59
CA THR A 32 -23.34 -0.33 14.52
C THR A 32 -21.84 -0.66 14.61
N ARG A 33 -21.41 -1.74 13.94
CA ARG A 33 -19.96 -2.02 13.77
C ARG A 33 -19.18 -0.86 13.14
N ARG A 34 -19.85 -0.05 12.31
CA ARG A 34 -19.26 1.14 11.69
C ARG A 34 -19.01 2.23 12.72
N ASP A 35 -19.93 2.39 13.66
CA ASP A 35 -19.82 3.36 14.74
C ASP A 35 -18.73 2.96 15.73
N ILE A 36 -18.68 1.68 16.12
CA ILE A 36 -17.60 1.12 16.93
C ILE A 36 -16.24 1.37 16.26
N ALA A 37 -16.16 1.15 14.94
CA ALA A 37 -14.94 1.41 14.18
C ALA A 37 -14.54 2.90 14.19
N ARG A 38 -15.51 3.82 14.06
CA ARG A 38 -15.28 5.27 14.16
C ARG A 38 -14.79 5.66 15.56
N ILE A 39 -15.41 5.14 16.61
CA ILE A 39 -15.04 5.38 18.01
C ILE A 39 -13.57 5.02 18.26
N ILE A 40 -13.12 3.84 17.81
CA ILE A 40 -11.73 3.41 17.97
C ILE A 40 -10.78 3.94 16.88
N ASN A 41 -11.27 4.83 16.00
CA ASN A 41 -10.54 5.39 14.86
C ASN A 41 -9.92 4.33 13.94
N ARG A 42 -10.71 3.33 13.51
CA ARG A 42 -10.29 2.24 12.62
C ARG A 42 -11.32 1.95 11.55
N ASP A 43 -10.93 1.09 10.61
CA ASP A 43 -11.81 0.61 9.55
C ASP A 43 -12.79 -0.47 10.08
N PRO A 44 -14.05 -0.50 9.62
CA PRO A 44 -15.04 -1.51 10.05
C PRO A 44 -14.58 -2.96 9.85
N SER A 45 -13.72 -3.23 8.87
CA SER A 45 -13.15 -4.57 8.67
C SER A 45 -12.31 -5.05 9.86
N LEU A 46 -11.76 -4.15 10.67
CA LEU A 46 -11.06 -4.52 11.89
C LEU A 46 -12.04 -5.06 12.95
N VAL A 47 -13.21 -4.43 13.08
CA VAL A 47 -14.25 -4.88 14.03
C VAL A 47 -14.77 -6.26 13.61
N SER A 48 -14.96 -6.51 12.31
CA SER A 48 -15.27 -7.86 11.80
C SER A 48 -14.18 -8.89 12.11
N GLN A 49 -12.91 -8.47 12.22
CA GLN A 49 -11.80 -9.35 12.58
C GLN A 49 -11.74 -9.68 14.07
N PHE A 50 -12.47 -8.95 14.93
CA PHE A 50 -12.65 -9.36 16.32
C PHE A 50 -13.33 -10.73 16.36
N TYR A 51 -14.44 -10.89 15.64
CA TYR A 51 -15.21 -12.13 15.58
C TYR A 51 -14.51 -13.26 14.81
N THR A 52 -13.85 -12.93 13.69
CA THR A 52 -13.39 -13.94 12.73
C THR A 52 -11.92 -14.33 12.84
N LYS A 53 -11.08 -13.47 13.45
CA LYS A 53 -9.62 -13.64 13.45
C LYS A 53 -8.99 -13.46 14.82
N ASN A 54 -9.80 -13.47 15.87
CA ASN A 54 -9.38 -13.30 17.24
C ASN A 54 -8.54 -12.03 17.50
N LYS A 55 -8.80 -10.95 16.74
CA LYS A 55 -8.08 -9.67 16.89
C LYS A 55 -8.76 -8.76 17.91
N GLY A 56 -8.12 -7.64 18.23
CA GLY A 56 -8.75 -6.56 18.99
C GLY A 56 -8.23 -6.39 20.42
N ALA A 57 -7.29 -7.23 20.87
CA ALA A 57 -6.69 -7.13 22.22
C ALA A 57 -6.21 -5.71 22.57
N ALA A 58 -5.58 -5.02 21.63
CA ALA A 58 -5.10 -3.64 21.82
C ALA A 58 -6.21 -2.58 21.99
N PHE A 59 -7.47 -2.94 21.78
CA PHE A 59 -8.64 -2.04 21.89
C PHE A 59 -9.54 -2.38 23.07
N VAL A 60 -9.27 -3.45 23.81
CA VAL A 60 -10.11 -3.92 24.92
C VAL A 60 -10.32 -2.82 25.95
N THR A 61 -9.25 -2.16 26.41
CA THR A 61 -9.35 -1.06 27.38
C THR A 61 -10.22 0.08 26.84
N ALA A 62 -10.01 0.50 25.58
CA ALA A 62 -10.83 1.55 24.98
C ALA A 62 -12.30 1.17 24.86
N LEU A 63 -12.61 -0.07 24.49
CA LEU A 63 -13.99 -0.56 24.38
C LEU A 63 -14.67 -0.67 25.75
N ARG A 64 -13.93 -1.05 26.81
CA ARG A 64 -14.45 -1.03 28.18
C ARG A 64 -14.82 0.38 28.62
N GLU A 65 -13.93 1.35 28.44
CA GLU A 65 -14.18 2.74 28.85
C GLU A 65 -15.35 3.37 28.08
N VAL A 66 -15.46 3.06 26.78
CA VAL A 66 -16.62 3.47 25.96
C VAL A 66 -17.91 2.84 26.50
N LEU A 67 -17.90 1.56 26.84
CA LEU A 67 -19.08 0.89 27.38
C LEU A 67 -19.47 1.47 28.75
N THR A 68 -18.51 1.72 29.64
CA THR A 68 -18.74 2.41 30.92
C THR A 68 -19.32 3.81 30.71
N ALA A 69 -18.82 4.56 29.72
CA ALA A 69 -19.34 5.89 29.40
C ALA A 69 -20.79 5.85 28.91
N ILE A 70 -21.16 4.85 28.12
CA ILE A 70 -22.53 4.65 27.65
C ILE A 70 -23.43 4.22 28.82
N GLU A 71 -23.03 3.20 29.59
CA GLU A 71 -23.88 2.57 30.61
C GLU A 71 -24.00 3.43 31.89
N THR A 72 -22.94 4.10 32.31
CA THR A 72 -22.89 4.81 33.60
C THR A 72 -23.04 6.32 33.44
N ALA A 73 -22.40 6.90 32.42
CA ALA A 73 -22.41 8.36 32.22
C ALA A 73 -23.47 8.82 31.20
N GLY A 74 -24.17 7.90 30.53
CA GLY A 74 -25.22 8.21 29.56
C GLY A 74 -24.71 8.92 28.30
N ILE A 75 -23.42 8.81 27.99
CA ILE A 75 -22.82 9.47 26.83
C ILE A 75 -23.26 8.73 25.56
N THR A 76 -23.91 9.45 24.65
CA THR A 76 -24.47 8.89 23.41
C THR A 76 -23.81 9.42 22.13
N GLU A 77 -23.07 10.53 22.24
CA GLU A 77 -22.48 11.21 21.10
C GLU A 77 -21.17 10.56 20.64
N LEU A 78 -21.11 10.17 19.35
CA LEU A 78 -19.95 9.49 18.77
C LEU A 78 -18.62 10.26 18.91
N PRO A 79 -18.56 11.60 18.73
CA PRO A 79 -17.31 12.33 18.92
C PRO A 79 -16.78 12.26 20.35
N GLU A 80 -17.67 12.26 21.35
CA GLU A 80 -17.30 12.17 22.75
C GLU A 80 -16.80 10.76 23.11
N LEU A 81 -17.52 9.73 22.65
CA LEU A 81 -17.08 8.34 22.80
C LEU A 81 -15.72 8.09 22.11
N ALA A 82 -15.50 8.70 20.95
CA ALA A 82 -14.21 8.65 20.26
C ALA A 82 -13.09 9.34 21.06
N ALA A 83 -13.38 10.48 21.70
CA ALA A 83 -12.42 11.18 22.55
C ALA A 83 -12.05 10.36 23.80
N ILE A 84 -12.99 9.59 24.36
CA ILE A 84 -12.73 8.64 25.45
C ILE A 84 -11.84 7.50 24.94
N ALA A 85 -12.24 6.83 23.86
CA ALA A 85 -11.47 5.74 23.27
C ALA A 85 -10.04 6.15 22.85
N ALA A 86 -9.85 7.38 22.37
CA ALA A 86 -8.56 7.90 21.94
C ALA A 86 -7.51 7.90 23.07
N ARG A 87 -7.92 8.11 24.32
CA ARG A 87 -7.01 8.08 25.49
C ARG A 87 -6.44 6.69 25.77
N HIS A 88 -7.14 5.66 25.30
CA HIS A 88 -6.85 4.25 25.58
C HIS A 88 -6.47 3.44 24.33
N THR A 89 -6.32 4.10 23.17
CA THR A 89 -5.87 3.45 21.94
C THR A 89 -4.48 3.95 21.54
N GLN A 90 -3.50 3.05 21.57
CA GLN A 90 -2.15 3.38 21.11
C GLN A 90 -1.93 2.92 19.67
N ARG A 91 -1.30 3.78 18.88
CA ARG A 91 -0.82 3.40 17.56
C ARG A 91 0.47 2.62 17.74
N ARG A 92 0.54 1.42 17.15
CA ARG A 92 1.77 0.62 17.13
C ARG A 92 2.94 1.47 16.60
N THR A 93 4.06 1.44 17.30
CA THR A 93 5.32 2.07 16.91
C THR A 93 6.28 1.04 16.32
N THR A 94 7.25 1.50 15.54
CA THR A 94 8.43 0.73 15.13
C THR A 94 9.38 0.60 16.32
N ALA A 95 10.37 -0.29 16.22
CA ALA A 95 11.42 -0.41 17.24
C ALA A 95 12.17 0.92 17.48
N SER A 96 12.16 1.83 16.51
CA SER A 96 12.70 3.19 16.59
C SER A 96 11.73 4.26 17.12
N GLY A 97 10.56 3.88 17.66
CA GLY A 97 9.57 4.80 18.22
C GLY A 97 8.72 5.56 17.20
N SER A 98 9.01 5.44 15.90
CA SER A 98 8.19 6.05 14.84
C SER A 98 6.84 5.33 14.70
N HIS A 99 5.79 6.01 14.26
CA HIS A 99 4.51 5.34 14.01
C HIS A 99 4.67 4.24 12.96
N ALA A 100 4.26 3.02 13.30
CA ALA A 100 4.27 1.90 12.37
C ALA A 100 3.33 2.23 11.20
N ARG A 101 3.89 2.25 9.99
CA ARG A 101 3.10 2.43 8.77
C ARG A 101 2.12 1.28 8.65
N VAL A 102 0.84 1.61 8.56
CA VAL A 102 -0.19 0.66 8.14
C VAL A 102 0.24 0.16 6.76
N ARG A 103 0.22 -1.16 6.52
CA ARG A 103 0.28 -1.73 5.17
C ARG A 103 -1.00 -1.31 4.44
N GLY A 104 -1.09 -0.04 4.07
CA GLY A 104 -2.13 0.49 3.21
C GLY A 104 -1.94 -0.09 1.82
N LYS A 105 -3.04 -0.49 1.21
CA LYS A 105 -3.16 -0.76 -0.22
C LYS A 105 -3.04 0.60 -0.93
N ALA A 106 -1.84 1.18 -0.92
CA ALA A 106 -1.62 2.56 -1.31
C ALA A 106 -1.72 2.70 -2.84
N VAL A 107 -2.63 3.56 -3.28
CA VAL A 107 -2.67 4.16 -4.62
C VAL A 107 -2.80 5.69 -4.46
N LEU A 108 -2.59 6.23 -3.25
CA LEU A 108 -2.82 7.66 -2.99
C LEU A 108 -1.50 8.43 -2.92
N ILE A 109 -1.43 9.50 -3.72
CA ILE A 109 -0.39 10.52 -3.67
C ILE A 109 -0.70 11.44 -2.48
N THR A 110 0.23 11.51 -1.54
CA THR A 110 0.18 12.42 -0.39
C THR A 110 0.11 13.89 -0.82
N PRO A 111 -0.35 14.81 0.04
CA PRO A 111 -0.32 16.25 -0.24
C PRO A 111 1.08 16.78 -0.59
N SER A 112 2.13 16.21 0.01
CA SER A 112 3.53 16.51 -0.29
C SER A 112 3.98 16.05 -1.69
N GLY A 113 3.10 15.39 -2.45
CA GLY A 113 3.36 14.96 -3.82
C GLY A 113 4.21 13.69 -3.90
N SER A 114 4.24 12.89 -2.84
CA SER A 114 4.83 11.54 -2.86
C SER A 114 3.73 10.48 -2.89
N GLY A 115 3.88 9.44 -3.69
CA GLY A 115 2.92 8.35 -3.77
C GLY A 115 3.62 7.04 -4.08
N THR A 116 3.08 5.93 -3.59
CA THR A 116 3.55 4.59 -3.91
C THR A 116 2.38 3.66 -4.16
N GLY A 117 2.55 2.73 -5.09
CA GLY A 117 1.60 1.66 -5.35
C GLY A 117 2.31 0.37 -5.70
N ARG A 118 1.82 -0.75 -5.16
CA ARG A 118 2.45 -2.08 -5.30
C ARG A 118 1.44 -3.13 -5.70
N VAL A 119 1.85 -4.04 -6.59
CA VAL A 119 1.04 -5.14 -7.10
C VAL A 119 1.85 -6.43 -7.16
N GLY A 120 1.19 -7.54 -6.85
CA GLY A 120 1.74 -8.89 -7.00
C GLY A 120 0.93 -9.69 -8.02
N ALA A 121 1.29 -10.96 -8.20
CA ALA A 121 0.82 -11.85 -9.25
C ALA A 121 -0.67 -11.72 -9.65
N GLN A 122 -1.61 -11.72 -8.68
CA GLN A 122 -3.04 -11.63 -8.99
C GLN A 122 -3.42 -10.32 -9.71
N ALA A 123 -2.81 -9.20 -9.33
CA ALA A 123 -3.06 -7.92 -9.96
C ALA A 123 -2.30 -7.78 -11.28
N ILE A 124 -1.11 -8.39 -11.41
CA ILE A 124 -0.38 -8.47 -12.68
C ILE A 124 -1.26 -9.12 -13.75
N ALA A 125 -1.91 -10.25 -13.43
CA ALA A 125 -2.77 -10.99 -14.35
C ALA A 125 -4.00 -10.20 -14.86
N SER A 126 -4.39 -9.14 -14.14
CA SER A 126 -5.47 -8.22 -14.52
C SER A 126 -4.93 -6.85 -14.99
N GLY A 127 -3.71 -6.84 -15.52
CA GLY A 127 -3.08 -5.64 -16.09
C GLY A 127 -2.72 -4.56 -15.08
N SER A 128 -2.76 -4.87 -13.78
CA SER A 128 -2.45 -3.94 -12.70
C SER A 128 -3.25 -2.65 -12.74
N ALA A 129 -4.48 -2.68 -13.25
CA ALA A 129 -5.34 -1.51 -13.48
C ALA A 129 -5.48 -0.59 -12.26
N ARG A 130 -5.38 -1.16 -11.05
CA ARG A 130 -5.41 -0.39 -9.79
C ARG A 130 -4.25 0.60 -9.61
N LEU A 131 -3.16 0.50 -10.38
CA LEU A 131 -2.07 1.48 -10.38
C LEU A 131 -2.36 2.68 -11.29
N ARG A 132 -3.30 2.56 -12.23
CA ARG A 132 -3.62 3.61 -13.20
C ARG A 132 -4.00 4.95 -12.54
N PRO A 133 -4.83 5.00 -11.47
CA PRO A 133 -5.13 6.27 -10.81
C PRO A 133 -3.90 6.97 -10.22
N LEU A 134 -2.94 6.21 -9.67
CA LEU A 134 -1.69 6.75 -9.15
C LEU A 134 -0.87 7.41 -10.28
N ILE A 135 -0.74 6.75 -11.43
CA ILE A 135 0.00 7.26 -12.58
C ILE A 135 -0.70 8.48 -13.18
N ALA A 136 -2.03 8.43 -13.34
CA ALA A 136 -2.83 9.53 -13.88
C ALA A 136 -2.74 10.78 -12.99
N GLU A 137 -2.85 10.62 -11.67
CA GLU A 137 -2.73 11.74 -10.75
C GLU A 137 -1.30 12.29 -10.68
N ALA A 138 -0.29 11.42 -10.81
CA ALA A 138 1.10 11.85 -10.91
C ALA A 138 1.36 12.67 -12.18
N ALA A 139 0.79 12.24 -13.31
CA ALA A 139 0.85 12.99 -14.57
C ALA A 139 0.17 14.36 -14.44
N ARG A 140 -1.05 14.40 -13.88
CA ARG A 140 -1.79 15.65 -13.65
C ARG A 140 -1.03 16.65 -12.78
N ARG A 141 -0.22 16.16 -11.84
CA ARG A 141 0.58 16.98 -10.93
C ARG A 141 2.02 17.26 -11.41
N GLY A 142 2.39 16.82 -12.61
CA GLY A 142 3.76 17.01 -13.14
C GLY A 142 4.84 16.32 -12.30
N LEU A 143 4.55 15.14 -11.75
CA LEU A 143 5.48 14.40 -10.91
C LEU A 143 6.45 13.55 -11.72
N ARG A 144 7.53 13.12 -11.06
CA ARG A 144 8.42 12.07 -11.55
C ARG A 144 7.99 10.73 -10.98
N LEU A 145 8.33 9.64 -11.67
CA LEU A 145 8.11 8.29 -11.19
C LEU A 145 9.32 7.36 -11.38
N ALA A 146 9.34 6.31 -10.57
CA ALA A 146 10.26 5.19 -10.63
C ALA A 146 9.47 3.88 -10.61
N LEU A 147 10.05 2.87 -11.24
CA LEU A 147 9.51 1.52 -11.32
C LEU A 147 10.39 0.58 -10.53
N THR A 148 9.81 -0.40 -9.86
CA THR A 148 10.54 -1.54 -9.33
C THR A 148 9.82 -2.80 -9.79
N VAL A 149 10.54 -3.70 -10.45
CA VAL A 149 9.96 -4.85 -11.16
C VAL A 149 10.66 -6.12 -10.68
N ARG A 150 9.89 -7.19 -10.46
CA ARG A 150 10.44 -8.51 -10.14
C ARG A 150 10.05 -9.53 -11.20
N LEU A 151 11.02 -10.34 -11.62
CA LEU A 151 10.84 -11.43 -12.58
C LEU A 151 11.90 -12.51 -12.37
N ALA A 152 11.78 -13.64 -13.07
CA ALA A 152 12.79 -14.70 -13.01
C ALA A 152 14.15 -14.19 -13.50
N LYS A 153 15.27 -14.53 -12.84
CA LYS A 153 16.61 -14.04 -13.20
C LYS A 153 16.94 -14.21 -14.69
N THR A 154 16.51 -15.33 -15.27
CA THR A 154 16.70 -15.67 -16.69
C THR A 154 15.95 -14.76 -17.66
N GLY A 155 14.98 -13.98 -17.19
CA GLY A 155 14.23 -13.02 -18.00
C GLY A 155 14.98 -11.71 -18.23
N TYR A 156 15.98 -11.36 -17.41
CA TYR A 156 16.80 -10.17 -17.63
C TYR A 156 17.89 -10.44 -18.67
N LEU A 157 18.05 -9.50 -19.60
CA LEU A 157 19.10 -9.57 -20.63
C LEU A 157 20.43 -8.99 -20.13
N LEU A 158 20.35 -8.02 -19.22
CA LEU A 158 21.52 -7.35 -18.67
C LEU A 158 21.95 -8.01 -17.35
N PRO A 159 23.26 -8.11 -17.06
CA PRO A 159 23.74 -8.60 -15.77
C PRO A 159 23.21 -7.78 -14.60
N SER A 160 23.00 -8.44 -13.46
CA SER A 160 22.60 -7.80 -12.21
C SER A 160 23.55 -6.66 -11.85
N GLY A 161 23.00 -5.46 -11.61
CA GLY A 161 23.78 -4.28 -11.22
C GLY A 161 24.49 -3.57 -12.38
N SER A 162 24.23 -3.96 -13.63
CA SER A 162 24.77 -3.28 -14.81
C SER A 162 24.38 -1.79 -14.83
N ARG A 163 25.36 -0.92 -15.14
CA ARG A 163 25.14 0.53 -15.30
C ARG A 163 24.22 0.86 -16.47
N THR A 164 24.19 -0.01 -17.47
CA THR A 164 23.34 0.12 -18.67
C THR A 164 21.88 -0.21 -18.35
N ASP A 165 21.65 -1.11 -17.38
CA ASP A 165 20.32 -1.56 -17.00
C ASP A 165 19.54 -0.47 -16.26
N SER A 166 20.16 0.06 -15.20
CA SER A 166 19.54 1.05 -14.32
C SER A 166 20.51 2.23 -14.09
N PRO A 167 20.61 3.16 -15.05
CA PRO A 167 21.52 4.30 -14.95
C PRO A 167 21.34 5.08 -13.64
N GLY A 168 22.41 5.18 -12.87
CA GLY A 168 22.44 5.88 -11.58
C GLY A 168 22.10 5.03 -10.35
N ILE A 169 21.53 3.82 -10.51
CA ILE A 169 20.99 3.03 -9.39
C ILE A 169 21.84 1.77 -9.22
N ARG A 170 23.07 1.94 -8.73
CA ARG A 170 24.05 0.84 -8.58
C ARG A 170 23.63 -0.26 -7.58
N ARG A 171 22.60 -0.07 -6.75
CA ARG A 171 22.35 -0.91 -5.55
C ARG A 171 20.92 -1.40 -5.35
N ASP A 172 19.99 -1.15 -6.28
CA ASP A 172 18.59 -1.59 -6.10
C ASP A 172 18.28 -2.89 -6.86
N VAL A 173 19.23 -3.84 -6.84
CA VAL A 173 19.01 -5.20 -7.32
C VAL A 173 18.90 -6.13 -6.12
N ILE A 174 17.73 -6.74 -5.95
CA ILE A 174 17.48 -7.71 -4.87
C ILE A 174 17.30 -9.09 -5.50
N GLN A 175 18.32 -9.93 -5.32
CA GLN A 175 18.23 -11.34 -5.67
C GLN A 175 17.52 -12.10 -4.56
N ARG A 176 16.59 -12.98 -4.93
CA ARG A 176 15.81 -13.76 -3.97
C ARG A 176 16.13 -15.24 -4.10
N ALA A 177 15.85 -15.98 -3.03
CA ALA A 177 16.10 -17.42 -2.94
C ALA A 177 15.27 -18.23 -3.97
N ASP A 178 14.13 -17.69 -4.43
CA ASP A 178 13.27 -18.34 -5.41
C ASP A 178 13.67 -18.07 -6.87
N HIS A 179 14.96 -17.83 -7.11
CA HIS A 179 15.53 -17.56 -8.44
C HIS A 179 14.92 -16.37 -9.19
N THR A 180 14.22 -15.49 -8.48
CA THR A 180 13.74 -14.21 -9.00
C THR A 180 14.67 -13.07 -8.60
N GLU A 181 14.58 -11.99 -9.35
CA GLU A 181 15.34 -10.77 -9.09
C GLU A 181 14.44 -9.54 -9.27
N GLU A 182 14.57 -8.63 -8.32
CA GLU A 182 13.88 -7.33 -8.31
C GLU A 182 14.87 -6.24 -8.73
N ARG A 183 14.48 -5.40 -9.69
CA ARG A 183 15.29 -4.26 -10.19
C ARG A 183 14.50 -2.98 -10.15
N SER A 184 15.15 -1.88 -9.77
CA SER A 184 14.56 -0.55 -9.77
C SER A 184 15.09 0.34 -10.88
N TYR A 185 14.16 1.03 -11.56
CA TYR A 185 14.42 1.97 -12.63
C TYR A 185 13.93 3.37 -12.21
N GLY A 186 14.87 4.30 -12.10
CA GLY A 186 14.63 5.64 -11.58
C GLY A 186 14.65 5.74 -10.05
N SER A 187 15.07 6.89 -9.54
CA SER A 187 15.02 7.25 -8.12
C SER A 187 14.94 8.76 -7.97
N ALA A 188 14.60 9.24 -6.77
CA ALA A 188 14.63 10.67 -6.49
C ALA A 188 16.04 11.27 -6.63
N GLN A 189 17.08 10.47 -6.39
CA GLN A 189 18.48 10.88 -6.42
C GLN A 189 19.06 10.88 -7.84
N THR A 190 18.63 9.94 -8.68
CA THR A 190 19.27 9.65 -9.98
C THR A 190 18.40 10.06 -11.17
N GLY A 191 17.25 10.66 -10.89
CA GLY A 191 16.23 10.96 -11.89
C GLY A 191 15.26 9.80 -12.07
N GLY A 192 14.08 10.12 -12.59
CA GLY A 192 13.01 9.18 -12.88
C GLY A 192 12.27 9.55 -14.15
N PHE A 193 11.31 8.72 -14.52
CA PHE A 193 10.45 8.96 -15.67
C PHE A 193 9.55 10.16 -15.42
N ASP A 194 9.24 10.90 -16.48
CA ASP A 194 8.12 11.85 -16.43
C ASP A 194 6.81 11.06 -16.30
N ALA A 195 5.97 11.42 -15.32
CA ALA A 195 4.72 10.71 -15.12
C ALA A 195 3.73 10.88 -16.28
N ALA A 196 3.75 12.02 -16.98
CA ALA A 196 2.92 12.24 -18.15
C ALA A 196 3.33 11.35 -19.32
N ASP A 197 4.64 11.16 -19.53
CA ASP A 197 5.16 10.26 -20.57
C ASP A 197 4.73 8.82 -20.31
N PHE A 198 4.87 8.38 -19.06
CA PHE A 198 4.47 7.03 -18.69
C PHE A 198 2.94 6.85 -18.72
N ALA A 199 2.17 7.87 -18.37
CA ALA A 199 0.70 7.84 -18.50
C ALA A 199 0.27 7.65 -19.96
N ARG A 200 0.96 8.28 -20.93
CA ARG A 200 0.70 8.06 -22.36
C ARG A 200 0.96 6.61 -22.77
N ARG A 201 2.03 5.99 -22.27
CA ARG A 201 2.32 4.56 -22.50
C ARG A 201 1.24 3.65 -21.92
N VAL A 202 0.79 3.92 -20.69
CA VAL A 202 -0.31 3.18 -20.07
C VAL A 202 -1.61 3.31 -20.86
N ASN A 203 -1.93 4.50 -21.37
CA ASN A 203 -3.11 4.71 -22.21
C ASN A 203 -2.99 3.98 -23.55
N ALA A 204 -1.80 3.97 -24.17
CA ALA A 204 -1.54 3.20 -25.40
C ALA A 204 -1.70 1.68 -25.17
N ALA A 205 -1.45 1.20 -23.96
CA ALA A 205 -1.72 -0.18 -23.54
C ALA A 205 -3.16 -0.38 -23.01
N ALA A 206 -4.12 0.44 -23.44
CA ALA A 206 -5.53 0.37 -23.02
C ALA A 206 -5.75 0.43 -21.49
N GLY A 207 -4.81 1.04 -20.75
CA GLY A 207 -4.85 1.12 -19.30
C GLY A 207 -4.19 -0.04 -18.56
N ASP A 208 -3.62 -1.01 -19.28
CA ASP A 208 -2.82 -2.10 -18.71
C ASP A 208 -1.42 -1.59 -18.34
N VAL A 209 -1.20 -1.43 -17.04
CA VAL A 209 0.06 -0.94 -16.48
C VAL A 209 1.15 -2.02 -16.57
N THR A 210 0.78 -3.30 -16.43
CA THR A 210 1.73 -4.41 -16.58
C THR A 210 2.28 -4.44 -18.00
N ALA A 211 1.41 -4.37 -19.01
CA ALA A 211 1.78 -4.37 -20.42
C ALA A 211 2.63 -3.16 -20.80
N ALA A 212 2.28 -1.96 -20.33
CA ALA A 212 3.07 -0.75 -20.58
C ALA A 212 4.49 -0.84 -19.99
N VAL A 213 4.63 -1.38 -18.77
CA VAL A 213 5.95 -1.59 -18.16
C VAL A 213 6.73 -2.68 -18.91
N HIS A 214 6.07 -3.79 -19.25
CA HIS A 214 6.69 -4.89 -19.99
C HIS A 214 7.20 -4.42 -21.36
N GLN A 215 6.38 -3.72 -22.14
CA GLN A 215 6.76 -3.14 -23.43
C GLN A 215 7.97 -2.23 -23.30
N TRP A 216 7.97 -1.31 -22.33
CA TRP A 216 9.12 -0.44 -22.10
C TRP A 216 10.40 -1.23 -21.76
N LEU A 217 10.32 -2.28 -20.93
CA LEU A 217 11.47 -3.12 -20.60
C LEU A 217 12.01 -3.89 -21.81
N VAL A 218 11.13 -4.37 -22.69
CA VAL A 218 11.51 -5.07 -23.93
C VAL A 218 12.12 -4.09 -24.94
N GLU A 219 11.45 -2.97 -25.21
CA GLU A 219 11.91 -1.91 -26.14
C GLU A 219 13.31 -1.39 -25.79
N THR A 220 13.65 -1.42 -24.51
CA THR A 220 14.92 -0.91 -24.01
C THR A 220 15.96 -2.00 -23.75
N GLY A 221 15.71 -3.24 -24.16
CA GLY A 221 16.66 -4.34 -24.07
C GLY A 221 16.98 -4.79 -22.64
N ARG A 222 16.07 -4.56 -21.69
CA ARG A 222 16.26 -4.93 -20.27
C ARG A 222 15.81 -6.36 -19.99
N ILE A 223 14.75 -6.79 -20.66
CA ILE A 223 14.16 -8.13 -20.50
C ILE A 223 13.91 -8.80 -21.85
N ARG A 224 13.81 -10.12 -21.83
CA ARG A 224 13.29 -10.91 -22.96
C ARG A 224 11.80 -10.65 -23.18
N ALA A 225 11.33 -10.79 -24.41
CA ALA A 225 9.93 -10.58 -24.77
C ALA A 225 8.95 -11.57 -24.10
N ASP A 226 9.43 -12.75 -23.68
CA ASP A 226 8.66 -13.79 -22.99
C ASP A 226 8.77 -13.71 -21.45
N ALA A 227 9.50 -12.71 -20.92
CA ALA A 227 9.71 -12.59 -19.48
C ALA A 227 8.44 -12.14 -18.75
N HIS A 228 8.06 -12.86 -17.68
CA HIS A 228 6.85 -12.54 -16.93
C HIS A 228 7.13 -11.70 -15.68
N ILE A 229 6.43 -10.57 -15.55
CA ILE A 229 6.50 -9.71 -14.37
C ILE A 229 5.71 -10.36 -13.23
N LEU A 230 6.35 -10.59 -12.08
CA LEU A 230 5.74 -11.19 -10.90
C LEU A 230 5.34 -10.15 -9.84
N HIS A 231 6.04 -9.02 -9.83
CA HIS A 231 5.78 -7.90 -8.93
C HIS A 231 6.06 -6.60 -9.66
N LEU A 232 5.24 -5.59 -9.38
CA LEU A 232 5.45 -4.24 -9.84
C LEU A 232 5.17 -3.24 -8.71
N GLU A 233 6.08 -2.30 -8.55
CA GLU A 233 5.95 -1.14 -7.69
C GLU A 233 6.18 0.14 -8.48
N ILE A 234 5.38 1.15 -8.20
CA ILE A 234 5.52 2.51 -8.72
C ILE A 234 5.72 3.44 -7.54
N ARG A 235 6.74 4.29 -7.62
CA ARG A 235 7.02 5.36 -6.67
C ARG A 235 6.98 6.69 -7.40
N THR A 236 6.39 7.71 -6.80
CA THR A 236 6.23 9.04 -7.39
C THR A 236 6.71 10.11 -6.41
N TRP A 237 7.30 11.19 -6.93
CA TRP A 237 7.76 12.34 -6.15
C TRP A 237 7.69 13.62 -6.96
N ARG A 238 7.61 14.76 -6.27
CA ARG A 238 7.85 16.06 -6.91
C ARG A 238 9.33 16.18 -7.28
N PRO A 239 9.66 16.56 -8.52
CA PRO A 239 11.04 16.91 -8.83
C PRO A 239 11.49 18.04 -7.90
N ALA A 240 12.72 17.97 -7.39
CA ALA A 240 13.29 19.11 -6.71
C ALA A 240 13.35 20.28 -7.71
N ASN A 241 12.77 21.42 -7.38
CA ASN A 241 12.97 22.64 -8.15
C ASN A 241 14.48 22.88 -8.21
N ARG A 242 15.10 22.63 -9.37
CA ARG A 242 16.37 23.28 -9.67
C ARG A 242 16.00 24.76 -9.81
N PRO A 243 16.58 25.69 -9.04
CA PRO A 243 16.38 27.10 -9.31
C PRO A 243 16.72 27.35 -10.78
N ARG A 244 15.83 28.06 -11.49
CA ARG A 244 16.13 28.59 -12.82
C ARG A 244 17.45 29.32 -12.73
N ASP A 245 18.34 29.06 -13.69
CA ASP A 245 19.61 29.74 -13.88
C ASP A 245 19.45 31.23 -13.54
N THR A 246 20.09 31.67 -12.45
CA THR A 246 20.46 33.06 -12.30
C THR A 246 21.36 33.38 -13.48
N ALA A 247 20.82 34.13 -14.44
CA ALA A 247 21.60 34.72 -15.52
C ALA A 247 22.86 35.39 -14.93
N PRO A 248 24.04 35.25 -15.54
CA PRO A 248 25.21 35.98 -15.10
C PRO A 248 24.91 37.47 -15.19
N GLY A 249 24.93 38.16 -14.06
CA GLY A 249 24.83 39.61 -14.01
C GLY A 249 25.96 40.24 -14.83
N PRO A 250 25.74 41.44 -15.40
CA PRO A 250 26.70 42.04 -16.31
C PRO A 250 28.02 42.30 -15.58
N ILE A 251 29.12 41.84 -16.20
CA ILE A 251 30.47 42.22 -15.84
C ILE A 251 30.56 43.74 -15.99
N ARG A 252 30.72 44.45 -14.87
CA ARG A 252 31.10 45.87 -14.92
C ARG A 252 32.60 45.93 -15.21
N ALA A 253 32.92 46.72 -16.24
CA ALA A 253 34.27 47.11 -16.63
C ALA A 253 34.97 47.92 -15.54
#